data_AF-A0A1B7WCU3-F1
#
_entry.id   AF-A0A1B7WCU3-F1
#
_cell.length_a   1.000
_cell.length_b   1.000
_cell.length_c   1.000
_cell.angle_alpha   90.00
_cell.angle_beta   90.00
_cell.angle_gamma   90.00
#
_symmetry.space_group_name_H-M   'P 1'
#
loop_
_entity.id
_entity.type
_entity.pdbx_description
1 polymer ?
#
loop_
_entity_poly.entity_id
_entity_poly.type
_entity_poly.pdbx_seq_one_letter_code
_entity_poly.pdbx_strand_id
1 'polypeptide(L)'
;GWEGCLSVPGIRGLVPRYQTIEVEYTDRYGNFQKQELTDFIARIFQHEYDHLEGLVFLDRVENNHDLISEEEYQKSVMGNG
;
A
#
# COMPACT_ATOMS: atom_id res chain seq x y z
N GLY A 1 4.78 5.62 -4.23
CA GLY A 1 4.93 5.81 -2.78
C GLY A 1 5.48 4.53 -2.20
N TRP A 2 6.30 4.60 -1.15
CA TRP A 2 6.88 3.40 -0.55
C TRP A 2 5.83 2.66 0.27
N GLU A 3 5.72 1.36 0.04
CA GLU A 3 4.84 0.44 0.77
C GLU A 3 5.66 -0.64 1.46
N GLY A 4 5.08 -1.15 2.53
CA GLY A 4 5.51 -2.35 3.21
C GLY A 4 4.30 -3.16 3.63
N CYS A 5 4.52 -4.41 4.03
CA CYS A 5 3.44 -5.28 4.47
C CYS A 5 3.90 -6.13 5.66
N LEU A 6 3.00 -6.35 6.63
CA LEU A 6 3.27 -7.25 7.75
C LEU A 6 3.42 -8.72 7.29
N SER A 7 2.76 -9.09 6.19
CA SER A 7 2.88 -10.42 5.58
C SER A 7 4.18 -10.62 4.81
N VAL A 8 4.90 -9.54 4.48
CA VAL A 8 6.17 -9.56 3.74
C VAL A 8 7.19 -8.70 4.51
N PRO A 9 7.71 -9.20 5.64
CA PRO A 9 8.56 -8.42 6.53
C PRO A 9 9.93 -8.13 5.91
N GLY A 10 10.51 -6.98 6.29
CA GLY A 10 11.89 -6.63 5.95
C GLY A 10 12.11 -6.04 4.56
N ILE A 11 11.05 -5.85 3.77
CA ILE A 11 11.11 -5.30 2.41
C ILE A 11 10.20 -4.08 2.29
N ARG A 12 10.65 -3.10 1.50
CA ARG A 12 9.88 -1.96 1.04
C ARG A 12 9.87 -1.91 -0.49
N GLY A 13 8.74 -1.52 -1.06
CA GLY A 13 8.58 -1.37 -2.51
C GLY A 13 8.01 -0.01 -2.88
N LEU A 14 8.54 0.63 -3.93
CA LEU A 14 7.93 1.83 -4.50
C LEU A 14 6.80 1.40 -5.45
N VAL A 15 5.56 1.56 -4.99
CA VAL A 15 4.38 1.03 -5.71
C VAL A 15 3.57 2.16 -6.34
N PRO A 16 3.24 2.09 -7.64
CA PRO A 16 2.27 2.99 -8.26
C PRO A 16 0.87 2.69 -7.74
N ARG A 17 0.13 3.74 -7.35
CA ARG A 17 -1.26 3.65 -6.87
C ARG A 17 -2.04 4.84 -7.39
N TYR A 18 -3.35 4.68 -7.55
CA TYR A 18 -4.23 5.81 -7.80
C TYR A 18 -4.23 6.75 -6.59
N GLN A 19 -4.13 8.06 -6.83
CA GLN A 19 -4.17 9.07 -5.77
C GLN A 19 -5.59 9.30 -5.24
N THR A 20 -6.60 9.07 -6.06
CA THR A 20 -8.02 9.20 -5.70
C THR A 20 -8.76 7.97 -6.19
N ILE A 21 -9.61 7.40 -5.33
CA ILE A 21 -10.47 6.26 -5.63
C ILE A 21 -11.86 6.48 -5.06
N GLU A 22 -12.89 5.97 -5.74
CA GLU A 22 -14.22 5.80 -5.15
C GLU A 22 -14.35 4.35 -4.67
N VAL A 23 -14.78 4.16 -3.43
CA VAL A 23 -14.92 2.82 -2.83
C VAL A 23 -16.33 2.59 -2.34
N GLU A 24 -16.77 1.34 -2.46
CA GLU A 24 -18.02 0.85 -1.94
C GLU A 24 -17.74 -0.37 -1.06
N TYR A 25 -18.23 -0.35 0.19
CA TYR A 25 -18.04 -1.47 1.12
C TYR A 25 -19.14 -1.49 2.18
N THR A 26 -19.23 -2.60 2.92
CA THR A 26 -20.11 -2.72 4.08
C THR A 26 -19.30 -2.57 5.35
N ASP A 27 -19.73 -1.68 6.24
CA ASP A 27 -19.07 -1.52 7.54
C ASP A 27 -19.36 -2.70 8.49
N ARG A 28 -18.70 -2.72 9.64
CA ARG A 28 -18.85 -3.77 10.67
C ARG A 28 -20.26 -3.90 11.27
N TYR A 29 -21.16 -2.96 10.98
CA TYR A 29 -22.55 -2.96 11.44
C TYR A 29 -23.53 -3.33 10.32
N GLY A 30 -23.03 -3.64 9.12
CA GLY A 30 -23.86 -4.00 7.98
C GLY A 30 -24.33 -2.81 7.15
N ASN A 31 -23.89 -1.58 7.43
CA ASN A 31 -24.31 -0.43 6.64
C ASN A 31 -23.46 -0.30 5.38
N PHE A 32 -24.12 -0.02 4.25
CA PHE A 32 -23.46 0.30 3.01
C PHE A 32 -22.79 1.67 3.08
N GLN A 33 -21.53 1.73 2.64
CA GLN A 33 -20.72 2.93 2.56
C GLN A 33 -20.29 3.15 1.13
N LYS A 34 -20.37 4.40 0.67
CA LYS A 34 -19.82 4.87 -0.60
C LYS A 34 -19.10 6.19 -0.36
N GLN A 35 -17.81 6.24 -0.63
CA GLN A 35 -17.01 7.45 -0.39
C GLN A 35 -15.80 7.53 -1.31
N GLU A 36 -15.33 8.75 -1.53
CA GLU A 36 -14.05 9.02 -2.18
C GLU A 36 -12.93 9.01 -1.13
N LEU A 37 -11.85 8.30 -1.42
CA LEU A 37 -10.63 8.30 -0.61
C LEU A 37 -9.50 8.92 -1.44
N THR A 38 -8.63 9.67 -0.77
CA THR A 38 -7.47 10.32 -1.41
C THR A 38 -6.15 10.00 -0.72
N ASP A 39 -5.06 10.24 -1.45
CA ASP A 39 -3.68 10.26 -0.98
C ASP A 39 -3.28 8.98 -0.23
N PHE A 40 -2.84 9.13 1.03
CA PHE A 40 -2.36 8.04 1.84
C PHE A 40 -3.47 7.03 2.16
N ILE A 41 -4.70 7.49 2.40
CA ILE A 41 -5.83 6.61 2.71
C ILE A 41 -6.25 5.82 1.47
N ALA A 42 -6.29 6.45 0.29
CA ALA A 42 -6.52 5.76 -0.98
C ALA A 42 -5.49 4.65 -1.21
N ARG A 43 -4.22 4.92 -0.90
CA ARG A 43 -3.13 3.96 -1.03
C ARG A 43 -3.30 2.76 -0.08
N ILE A 44 -3.56 3.01 1.20
CA ILE A 44 -3.80 1.93 2.16
C ILE A 44 -4.97 1.08 1.71
N PHE A 45 -6.08 1.69 1.31
CA PHE A 45 -7.25 0.94 0.88
C PHE A 45 -6.94 0.02 -0.31
N GLN A 46 -6.23 0.52 -1.33
CA GLN A 46 -5.78 -0.29 -2.46
C GLN A 46 -4.84 -1.44 -2.02
N HIS A 47 -3.96 -1.21 -1.04
CA HIS A 47 -3.08 -2.24 -0.49
C HIS A 47 -3.87 -3.36 0.20
N GLU A 48 -4.81 -2.99 1.08
CA GLU A 48 -5.61 -3.99 1.79
C GLU A 48 -6.59 -4.71 0.86
N TYR A 49 -7.10 -4.02 -0.16
CA TYR A 49 -7.92 -4.63 -1.19
C TYR A 49 -7.15 -5.67 -2.00
N ASP A 50 -5.88 -5.42 -2.35
CA ASP A 50 -5.02 -6.41 -3.04
C ASP A 50 -4.94 -7.74 -2.24
N HIS A 51 -4.88 -7.70 -0.90
CA HIS A 51 -4.87 -8.92 -0.09
C HIS A 51 -6.17 -9.73 -0.22
N LEU A 52 -7.32 -9.08 -0.45
CA LEU A 52 -8.59 -9.77 -0.71
C LEU A 52 -8.55 -10.54 -2.04
N GLU A 53 -7.77 -10.05 -3.00
CA GLU A 53 -7.52 -10.69 -4.29
C GLU A 53 -6.34 -11.69 -4.24
N GLY A 54 -5.74 -11.89 -3.06
CA GLY A 54 -4.57 -12.76 -2.86
C GLY A 54 -3.26 -12.19 -3.40
N LEU A 55 -3.20 -10.87 -3.64
CA LEU A 55 -2.03 -10.15 -4.11
C LEU A 55 -1.33 -9.44 -2.95
N VAL A 56 -0.01 -9.29 -3.06
CA VAL A 56 0.79 -8.44 -2.17
C VAL A 56 1.42 -7.30 -2.96
N PHE A 57 1.96 -6.29 -2.27
CA PHE A 57 2.54 -5.12 -2.93
C PHE A 57 3.69 -5.46 -3.90
N LEU A 58 4.40 -6.57 -3.68
CA LEU A 58 5.46 -7.05 -4.59
C LEU A 58 4.92 -7.37 -5.99
N ASP A 59 3.67 -7.85 -6.09
CA ASP A 59 3.03 -8.17 -7.37
C ASP A 59 2.69 -6.91 -8.19
N ARG A 60 2.73 -5.73 -7.55
CA ARG A 60 2.44 -4.42 -8.15
C ARG A 60 3.71 -3.62 -8.46
N VAL A 61 4.89 -4.10 -8.08
CA VAL A 61 6.16 -3.40 -8.34
C VAL A 61 6.55 -3.57 -9.82
N GLU A 62 6.87 -2.46 -10.48
CA GLU A 62 7.19 -2.46 -11.91
C GLU A 62 8.64 -2.86 -12.19
N ASN A 63 9.56 -2.59 -11.26
CA ASN A 63 10.99 -2.87 -11.43
C ASN A 63 11.63 -3.36 -10.13
N ASN A 64 12.57 -4.30 -10.23
CA ASN A 64 13.36 -4.75 -9.07
C ASN A 64 14.15 -3.61 -8.40
N HIS A 65 14.49 -2.53 -9.11
CA HIS A 65 15.12 -1.34 -8.54
C HIS A 65 14.22 -0.57 -7.57
N ASP A 66 12.91 -0.80 -7.62
CA ASP A 66 11.93 -0.21 -6.72
C ASP A 66 11.78 -1.01 -5.42
N LEU A 67 12.56 -2.08 -5.24
CA LEU A 67 12.60 -2.89 -4.02
C LEU A 67 13.88 -2.61 -3.25
N ILE A 68 13.74 -2.33 -1.96
CA ILE A 68 14.86 -2.22 -1.03
C ILE A 68 14.52 -2.90 0.30
N SER A 69 15.54 -3.22 1.10
CA SER A 69 15.31 -3.71 2.46
C SER A 69 14.76 -2.60 3.35
N GLU A 70 14.05 -2.98 4.41
CA GLU A 70 13.60 -2.04 5.44
C GLU A 70 14.76 -1.20 5.99
N GLU A 71 15.89 -1.85 6.27
CA GLU A 71 17.07 -1.18 6.82
C GLU A 71 17.61 -0.11 5.87
N GLU A 72 17.64 -0.39 4.56
CA GLU A 72 18.11 0.57 3.56
C GLU A 72 17.12 1.72 3.39
N TYR A 73 15.82 1.43 3.41
CA TYR A 73 14.77 2.46 3.39
C TYR A 73 14.91 3.44 4.56
N GLN A 74 15.15 2.93 5.77
CA GLN A 74 15.34 3.76 6.96
C GLN A 74 16.59 4.66 6.86
N LYS A 75 17.68 4.15 6.28
CA LYS A 75 18.94 4.91 6.13
C LYS A 75 18.87 5.96 5.02
N SER A 76 18.33 5.60 3.86
CA SER A 76 18.45 6.39 2.62
C SER A 76 17.23 7.26 2.31
N VAL A 77 16.03 6.84 2.73
CA VAL A 77 14.77 7.51 2.37
C VAL A 77 14.15 8.25 3.55
N MET A 78 14.10 7.61 4.72
CA MET A 78 13.56 8.25 5.93
C MET A 78 14.53 9.20 6.60
N GLY A 79 15.82 9.12 6.26
CA GLY A 79 16.87 10.02 6.75
C GLY A 79 16.80 10.17 8.26
N ASN A 80 17.15 9.14 9.02
CA ASN A 80 17.52 9.39 10.41
C ASN A 80 18.72 10.35 10.39
N GLY A 81 18.53 11.54 10.96
CA GLY A 81 19.52 12.63 11.00
C GLY A 81 20.85 12.27 11.66
#